data_AF-A0A7S6Z1X1-F1
#
_entry.id   AF-A0A7S6Z1X1-F1
#
_cell.length_a   1.000
_cell.length_b   1.000
_cell.length_c   1.000
_cell.angle_alpha   90.00
_cell.angle_beta   90.00
_cell.angle_gamma   90.00
#
_symmetry.space_group_name_H-M   'P 1'
#
loop_
_entity.id
_entity.type
_entity.pdbx_description
1 polymer ?
#
loop_
_entity_poly.entity_id
_entity_poly.type
_entity_poly.pdbx_seq_one_letter_code
_entity_poly.pdbx_strand_id
1 'polypeptide(L)'
;MSLLQLGMVVGGGLLVIAIYLVHRQPVESGRAGDLDYGDQERHFQPAEIANGTLVLSERYLRCEVPRRLGARADQVYRTTEGILVPVDTKTGYRRVVRREDMVELSVQATVLRHSSSADRPSGRVATWGYIRKIAPGRNPVYLRTPLLTDRELVDLYDRYWKVNAGATALPTREPDNCRHCPVASRCSQSPAVRPMRAVRDSR
;
A
#
# COMPACT_ATOMS: atom_id res chain seq x y z
N MET A 1 3.69 26.62 -53.59
CA MET A 1 3.74 26.65 -52.11
C MET A 1 4.43 27.93 -51.68
N SER A 2 3.73 28.81 -50.98
CA SER A 2 4.31 30.08 -50.52
C SER A 2 5.32 29.83 -49.39
N LEU A 3 6.30 30.73 -49.22
CA LEU A 3 7.31 30.67 -48.13
C LEU A 3 6.68 30.50 -46.73
N LEU A 4 5.46 30.99 -46.55
CA LEU A 4 4.66 30.84 -45.31
C LEU A 4 4.19 29.41 -45.06
N GLN A 5 3.81 28.66 -46.10
CA GLN A 5 3.39 27.25 -45.96
C GLN A 5 4.57 26.33 -45.66
N LEU A 6 5.76 26.64 -46.19
CA LEU A 6 6.98 25.89 -45.90
C LEU A 6 7.43 26.08 -44.44
N GLY A 7 7.35 27.32 -43.93
CA GLY A 7 7.71 27.64 -42.54
C GLY A 7 6.82 26.95 -41.50
N MET A 8 5.52 26.78 -41.79
CA MET A 8 4.57 26.12 -40.88
C MET A 8 4.79 24.60 -40.81
N VAL A 9 5.13 23.96 -41.93
CA VAL A 9 5.43 22.52 -42.01
C VAL A 9 6.77 22.21 -41.33
N VAL A 10 7.80 23.04 -41.57
CA VAL A 10 9.11 22.88 -40.92
C VAL A 10 9.02 23.18 -39.42
N GLY A 11 8.32 24.25 -39.02
CA GLY A 11 8.10 24.59 -37.61
C GLY A 11 7.29 23.53 -36.86
N GLY A 12 6.22 23.00 -37.47
CA GLY A 12 5.43 21.91 -36.90
C GLY A 12 6.20 20.60 -36.80
N GLY A 13 7.00 20.26 -37.81
CA GLY A 13 7.88 19.08 -37.78
C GLY A 13 8.95 19.16 -36.68
N LEU A 14 9.58 20.33 -36.51
CA LEU A 14 10.56 20.56 -35.44
C LEU A 14 9.93 20.50 -34.05
N LEU A 15 8.69 21.01 -33.87
CA LEU A 15 7.97 20.91 -32.61
C LEU A 15 7.64 19.45 -32.25
N VAL A 16 7.18 18.66 -33.22
CA VAL A 16 6.88 17.22 -33.01
C VAL A 16 8.16 16.44 -32.72
N ILE A 17 9.26 16.74 -33.40
CA ILE A 17 10.57 16.13 -33.12
C ILE A 17 11.06 16.55 -31.73
N ALA A 18 10.92 17.80 -31.32
CA ALA A 18 11.29 18.25 -29.98
C ALA A 18 10.46 17.56 -28.89
N ILE A 19 9.14 17.45 -29.07
CA ILE A 19 8.25 16.72 -28.15
C ILE A 19 8.62 15.23 -28.12
N TYR A 20 8.88 14.62 -29.27
CA TYR A 20 9.32 13.24 -29.37
C TYR A 20 10.65 13.02 -28.66
N LEU A 21 11.63 13.91 -28.84
CA LEU A 21 12.93 13.85 -28.18
C LEU A 21 12.81 14.07 -26.67
N VAL A 22 11.98 15.02 -26.20
CA VAL A 22 11.69 15.23 -24.78
C VAL A 22 11.02 14.00 -24.14
N HIS A 23 10.08 13.36 -24.83
CA HIS A 23 9.45 12.11 -24.35
C HIS A 23 10.30 10.84 -24.54
N ARG A 24 11.33 10.90 -25.41
CA ARG A 24 12.32 9.83 -25.61
C ARG A 24 13.56 9.99 -24.76
N GLN A 25 13.75 11.13 -24.10
CA GLN A 25 14.79 11.25 -23.09
C GLN A 25 14.48 10.18 -22.04
N PRO A 26 15.39 9.21 -21.83
CA PRO A 26 15.27 8.38 -20.63
C PRO A 26 15.19 9.36 -19.47
N VAL A 27 14.29 9.11 -18.53
CA VAL A 27 14.33 9.78 -17.23
C VAL A 27 15.69 9.43 -16.66
N GLU A 28 16.69 10.29 -16.88
CA GLU A 28 17.98 10.21 -16.22
C GLU A 28 17.70 10.47 -14.76
N SER A 29 17.46 9.37 -14.04
CA SER A 29 17.48 9.34 -12.60
C SER A 29 18.86 9.80 -12.15
N GLY A 30 18.92 11.02 -11.62
CA GLY A 30 19.92 11.41 -10.67
C GLY A 30 21.13 12.14 -11.23
N ARG A 31 21.29 13.38 -10.74
CA ARG A 31 22.60 14.03 -10.65
C ARG A 31 23.55 13.11 -9.87
N ALA A 32 24.85 13.18 -10.18
CA ALA A 32 25.96 12.40 -9.62
C ALA A 32 26.22 12.56 -8.10
N GLY A 33 25.19 12.28 -7.30
CA GLY A 33 25.18 12.06 -5.85
C GLY A 33 24.12 11.02 -5.40
N ASP A 34 23.40 10.41 -6.34
CA ASP A 34 22.27 9.48 -6.11
C ASP A 34 22.67 8.02 -5.83
N LEU A 35 23.97 7.71 -5.70
CA LEU A 35 24.44 6.36 -5.36
C LEU A 35 24.29 6.03 -3.86
N ASP A 36 23.86 6.96 -3.01
CA ASP A 36 23.87 6.77 -1.55
C ASP A 36 22.51 6.32 -0.98
N TYR A 37 21.39 6.90 -1.46
CA TYR A 37 20.07 6.60 -0.89
C TYR A 37 19.59 5.17 -1.21
N GLY A 38 19.77 4.72 -2.44
CA GLY A 38 19.36 3.38 -2.86
C GLY A 38 20.16 2.26 -2.16
N ASP A 39 21.45 2.49 -1.94
CA ASP A 39 22.33 1.54 -1.25
C ASP A 39 22.06 1.51 0.26
N GLN A 40 21.81 2.67 0.88
CA GLN A 40 21.37 2.74 2.27
C GLN A 40 20.00 2.07 2.49
N GLU A 41 19.05 2.25 1.57
CA GLU A 41 17.73 1.60 1.66
C GLU A 41 17.84 0.08 1.54
N ARG A 42 18.73 -0.42 0.66
CA ARG A 42 19.01 -1.86 0.51
C ARG A 42 19.73 -2.46 1.70
N HIS A 43 20.60 -1.71 2.37
CA HIS A 43 21.37 -2.22 3.52
C HIS A 43 20.48 -2.78 4.65
N PHE A 44 19.31 -2.16 4.89
CA PHE A 44 18.38 -2.60 5.93
C PHE A 44 17.28 -3.55 5.43
N GLN A 45 17.22 -3.82 4.13
CA GLN A 45 16.24 -4.74 3.56
C GLN A 45 16.59 -6.20 3.92
N PRO A 46 15.57 -7.05 4.15
CA PRO A 46 15.75 -8.50 4.15
C PRO A 46 16.43 -8.96 2.85
N ALA A 47 17.39 -9.88 2.96
CA ALA A 47 18.22 -10.31 1.83
C ALA A 47 17.42 -10.74 0.59
N GLU A 48 16.27 -11.41 0.79
CA GLU A 48 15.38 -11.89 -0.29
C GLU A 48 14.80 -10.78 -1.16
N ILE A 49 14.59 -9.58 -0.62
CA ILE A 49 14.13 -8.41 -1.39
C ILE A 49 15.30 -7.45 -1.72
N ALA A 50 16.33 -7.41 -0.87
CA ALA A 50 17.54 -6.59 -1.10
C ALA A 50 18.29 -7.02 -2.37
N ASN A 51 18.40 -8.33 -2.58
CA ASN A 51 18.99 -8.94 -3.78
C ASN A 51 18.00 -9.02 -4.96
N GLY A 52 16.73 -8.69 -4.71
CA GLY A 52 15.68 -8.67 -5.71
C GLY A 52 15.65 -7.38 -6.54
N THR A 53 14.63 -7.28 -7.37
CA THR A 53 14.36 -6.11 -8.21
C THR A 53 13.04 -5.46 -7.79
N LEU A 54 13.02 -4.14 -7.59
CA LEU A 54 11.78 -3.38 -7.43
C LEU A 54 11.02 -3.39 -8.77
N VAL A 55 9.85 -4.02 -8.82
CA VAL A 55 9.07 -4.20 -10.06
C VAL A 55 7.80 -3.36 -10.13
N LEU A 56 7.34 -2.86 -8.99
CA LEU A 56 6.21 -1.93 -8.92
C LEU A 56 6.44 -1.00 -7.73
N SER A 57 6.17 0.28 -7.93
CA SER A 57 6.18 1.30 -6.89
C SER A 57 5.01 2.25 -7.11
N GLU A 58 4.27 2.57 -6.05
CA GLU A 58 3.21 3.57 -5.99
C GLU A 58 2.14 3.45 -7.09
N ARG A 59 1.82 2.22 -7.51
CA ARG A 59 0.90 1.96 -8.63
C ARG A 59 -0.42 1.39 -8.17
N TYR A 60 -1.50 1.97 -8.67
CA TYR A 60 -2.85 1.48 -8.44
C TYR A 60 -3.15 0.27 -9.33
N LEU A 61 -3.56 -0.82 -8.71
CA LEU A 61 -4.06 -2.01 -9.36
C LEU A 61 -5.49 -2.29 -8.88
N ARG A 62 -6.23 -3.07 -9.66
CA ARG A 62 -7.56 -3.55 -9.31
C ARG A 62 -7.76 -4.99 -9.75
N CYS A 63 -8.67 -5.69 -9.09
CA CYS A 63 -9.15 -7.00 -9.49
C CYS A 63 -10.67 -7.10 -9.28
N GLU A 64 -11.32 -7.99 -10.03
CA GLU A 64 -12.75 -8.30 -9.86
C GLU A 64 -12.97 -9.56 -9.00
N VAL A 65 -11.95 -10.43 -8.90
CA VAL A 65 -11.95 -11.66 -8.11
C VAL A 65 -10.89 -11.59 -7.00
N PRO A 66 -11.13 -12.20 -5.82
CA PRO A 66 -12.36 -12.88 -5.39
C PRO A 66 -13.52 -11.92 -5.06
N ARG A 67 -13.20 -10.64 -4.88
CA ARG A 67 -14.13 -9.52 -4.76
C ARG A 67 -13.53 -8.35 -5.52
N ARG A 68 -14.38 -7.40 -5.89
CA ARG A 68 -13.95 -6.13 -6.46
C ARG A 68 -13.13 -5.35 -5.45
N LEU A 69 -11.81 -5.33 -5.66
CA LEU A 69 -10.83 -4.68 -4.81
C LEU A 69 -9.91 -3.80 -5.66
N GLY A 70 -9.44 -2.72 -5.05
CA GLY A 70 -8.41 -1.88 -5.63
C GLY A 70 -7.46 -1.40 -4.55
N ALA A 71 -6.18 -1.35 -4.90
CA ALA A 71 -5.13 -0.96 -3.98
C ALA A 71 -3.98 -0.32 -4.74
N ARG A 72 -3.36 0.67 -4.11
CA ARG A 72 -2.04 1.16 -4.52
C ARG A 72 -1.03 0.45 -3.64
N ALA A 73 -0.11 -0.29 -4.26
CA ALA A 73 0.99 -0.89 -3.53
C ALA A 73 2.13 0.12 -3.43
N ASP A 74 2.67 0.33 -2.22
CA ASP A 74 3.82 1.21 -1.99
C ASP A 74 5.00 0.69 -2.81
N GLN A 75 5.43 -0.55 -2.55
CA GLN A 75 6.51 -1.21 -3.28
C GLN A 75 6.24 -2.71 -3.42
N VAL A 76 6.67 -3.29 -4.54
CA VAL A 76 6.68 -4.74 -4.77
C VAL A 76 8.04 -5.13 -5.33
N TYR A 77 8.69 -6.07 -4.64
CA TYR A 77 9.96 -6.62 -5.08
C TYR A 77 9.75 -7.98 -5.71
N ARG A 78 10.51 -8.28 -6.77
CA ARG A 78 10.67 -9.61 -7.32
C ARG A 78 11.97 -10.21 -6.77
N THR A 79 11.87 -11.31 -6.04
CA THR A 79 13.05 -12.04 -5.56
C THR A 79 13.83 -12.65 -6.71
N THR A 80 15.05 -13.14 -6.45
CA THR A 80 15.87 -13.89 -7.41
C THR A 80 15.17 -15.14 -7.96
N GLU A 81 14.23 -15.71 -7.20
CA GLU A 81 13.40 -16.86 -7.59
C GLU A 81 12.12 -16.46 -8.35
N GLY A 82 11.96 -15.17 -8.67
CA GLY A 82 10.80 -14.66 -9.41
C GLY A 82 9.51 -14.52 -8.60
N ILE A 83 9.59 -14.55 -7.26
CA ILE A 83 8.45 -14.39 -6.37
C ILE A 83 8.21 -12.89 -6.11
N LEU A 84 6.96 -12.44 -6.19
CA LEU A 84 6.56 -11.07 -5.89
C LEU A 84 6.26 -10.92 -4.40
N VAL A 85 6.96 -10.01 -3.73
CA VAL A 85 6.84 -9.71 -2.30
C VAL A 85 6.40 -8.25 -2.13
N PRO A 86 5.18 -8.00 -1.64
CA PRO A 86 4.71 -6.64 -1.36
C PRO A 86 5.35 -6.09 -0.08
N VAL A 87 5.60 -4.79 -0.08
CA VAL A 87 6.14 -4.02 1.04
C VAL A 87 5.27 -2.79 1.24
N ASP A 88 4.79 -2.60 2.47
CA ASP A 88 3.97 -1.44 2.86
C ASP A 88 4.71 -0.61 3.92
N THR A 89 4.75 0.72 3.74
CA THR A 89 5.55 1.60 4.57
C THR A 89 4.70 2.34 5.59
N LYS A 90 5.00 2.12 6.88
CA LYS A 90 4.29 2.79 7.98
C LYS A 90 5.26 3.61 8.84
N THR A 91 4.94 4.88 9.03
CA THR A 91 5.67 5.74 9.96
C THR A 91 5.37 5.37 11.42
N GLY A 92 6.31 5.64 12.31
CA GLY A 92 6.10 5.58 13.77
C GLY A 92 7.08 4.68 14.52
N TYR A 93 7.22 4.98 15.82
CA TYR A 93 8.24 4.39 16.68
C TYR A 93 7.96 2.95 17.14
N ARG A 94 6.69 2.52 17.14
CA ARG A 94 6.30 1.18 17.57
C ARG A 94 6.66 0.16 16.49
N ARG A 95 7.51 -0.80 16.84
CA ARG A 95 7.92 -1.92 15.96
C ARG A 95 6.95 -3.11 16.10
N VAL A 96 5.67 -2.85 15.86
CA VAL A 96 4.60 -3.85 15.96
C VAL A 96 3.75 -3.77 14.71
N VAL A 97 3.40 -4.92 14.15
CA VAL A 97 2.41 -5.05 13.07
C VAL A 97 1.03 -5.06 13.68
N ARG A 98 0.17 -4.15 13.25
CA ARG A 98 -1.24 -4.11 13.66
C ARG A 98 -2.08 -4.98 12.75
N ARG A 99 -3.27 -5.35 13.21
CA ARG A 99 -4.23 -6.10 12.39
C ARG A 99 -4.60 -5.33 11.11
N GLU A 100 -4.76 -4.01 11.21
CA GLU A 100 -5.04 -3.14 10.07
C GLU A 100 -3.89 -3.14 9.04
N ASP A 101 -2.63 -3.10 9.49
CA ASP A 101 -1.46 -3.20 8.60
C ASP A 101 -1.46 -4.53 7.82
N MET A 102 -1.77 -5.64 8.51
CA MET A 102 -1.88 -6.97 7.88
C MET A 102 -3.01 -7.01 6.85
N VAL A 103 -4.17 -6.43 7.15
CA VAL A 103 -5.30 -6.37 6.20
C VAL A 103 -4.92 -5.55 4.98
N GLU A 104 -4.36 -4.37 5.15
CA GLU A 104 -3.97 -3.48 4.05
C GLU A 104 -2.95 -4.15 3.11
N LEU A 105 -1.88 -4.71 3.67
CA LEU A 105 -0.87 -5.45 2.90
C LEU A 105 -1.48 -6.67 2.18
N SER A 106 -2.45 -7.36 2.82
CA SER A 106 -3.15 -8.49 2.20
C SER A 106 -4.07 -8.08 1.06
N VAL A 107 -4.70 -6.91 1.12
CA VAL A 107 -5.47 -6.36 0.00
C VAL A 107 -4.54 -6.08 -1.18
N GLN A 108 -3.41 -5.41 -0.94
CA GLN A 108 -2.40 -5.15 -1.98
C GLN A 108 -1.94 -6.46 -2.64
N ALA A 109 -1.63 -7.48 -1.85
CA ALA A 109 -1.22 -8.79 -2.35
C ALA A 109 -2.32 -9.51 -3.14
N THR A 110 -3.58 -9.41 -2.70
CA THR A 110 -4.73 -10.03 -3.40
C THR A 110 -4.95 -9.38 -4.75
N VAL A 111 -4.93 -8.05 -4.79
CA VAL A 111 -5.00 -7.30 -6.04
C VAL A 111 -3.83 -7.68 -6.95
N LEU A 112 -2.60 -7.78 -6.42
CA LEU A 112 -1.44 -8.19 -7.20
C LEU A 112 -1.54 -9.63 -7.75
N ARG A 113 -2.22 -10.54 -7.02
CA ARG A 113 -2.46 -11.93 -7.46
C ARG A 113 -3.47 -12.01 -8.60
N HIS A 114 -4.54 -11.21 -8.52
CA HIS A 114 -5.72 -11.36 -9.37
C HIS A 114 -5.92 -10.26 -10.40
N SER A 115 -5.08 -9.21 -10.39
CA SER A 115 -5.21 -8.13 -11.36
C SER A 115 -4.89 -8.62 -12.77
N SER A 116 -5.81 -8.34 -13.69
CA SER A 116 -5.63 -8.52 -15.13
C SER A 116 -5.03 -7.30 -15.82
N SER A 117 -4.52 -6.32 -15.07
CA SER A 117 -3.90 -5.13 -15.63
C SER A 117 -2.64 -5.50 -16.42
N ALA A 118 -2.42 -4.86 -17.57
CA ALA A 118 -1.18 -4.99 -18.33
C ALA A 118 0.05 -4.54 -17.52
N ASP A 119 -0.15 -3.61 -16.56
CA ASP A 119 0.89 -3.10 -15.67
C ASP A 119 1.22 -4.04 -14.50
N ARG A 120 0.51 -5.17 -14.35
CA ARG A 120 0.74 -6.12 -13.27
C ARG A 120 2.01 -6.94 -13.55
N PRO A 121 3.03 -6.91 -12.67
CA PRO A 121 4.24 -7.71 -12.86
C PRO A 121 3.92 -9.21 -12.94
N SER A 122 4.61 -9.92 -13.86
CA SER A 122 4.56 -11.38 -13.91
C SER A 122 5.16 -12.02 -12.66
N GLY A 123 4.74 -13.23 -12.31
CA GLY A 123 5.30 -13.97 -11.17
C GLY A 123 4.24 -14.39 -10.15
N ARG A 124 4.61 -15.31 -9.27
CA ARG A 124 3.74 -15.74 -8.16
C ARG A 124 3.90 -14.75 -7.02
N VAL A 125 2.81 -14.37 -6.37
CA VAL A 125 2.87 -13.53 -5.16
C VAL A 125 3.13 -14.43 -3.96
N ALA A 126 4.02 -13.99 -3.07
CA ALA A 126 4.31 -14.66 -1.82
C ALA A 126 3.07 -14.76 -0.90
N THR A 127 3.10 -15.68 0.05
CA THR A 127 2.10 -15.78 1.15
C THR A 127 2.46 -14.90 2.35
N TRP A 128 3.50 -14.08 2.21
CA TRP A 128 3.98 -13.09 3.18
C TRP A 128 4.34 -11.79 2.45
N GLY A 129 4.48 -10.72 3.21
CA GLY A 129 5.11 -9.46 2.77
C GLY A 129 5.84 -8.79 3.94
N TYR A 130 6.21 -7.53 3.77
CA TYR A 130 6.87 -6.77 4.82
C TYR A 130 6.13 -5.49 5.16
N ILE A 131 5.94 -5.23 6.45
CA ILE A 131 5.64 -3.89 6.94
C ILE A 131 6.97 -3.21 7.24
N ARG A 132 7.30 -2.18 6.47
CA ARG A 132 8.47 -1.35 6.67
C ARG A 132 8.13 -0.24 7.67
N LYS A 133 8.73 -0.30 8.86
CA LYS A 133 8.62 0.74 9.87
C LYS A 133 9.74 1.76 9.71
N ILE A 134 9.36 3.02 9.48
CA ILE A 134 10.27 4.17 9.44
C ILE A 134 9.97 5.12 10.60
N ALA A 135 11.01 5.63 11.25
CA ALA A 135 10.88 6.62 12.31
C ALA A 135 12.08 7.58 12.30
N PRO A 136 11.88 8.88 12.55
CA PRO A 136 12.99 9.83 12.61
C PRO A 136 14.07 9.38 13.60
N GLY A 137 15.34 9.42 13.15
CA GLY A 137 16.51 9.02 13.95
C GLY A 137 16.65 7.52 14.21
N ARG A 138 15.92 6.66 13.49
CA ARG A 138 16.04 5.19 13.60
C ARG A 138 16.17 4.54 12.23
N ASN A 139 16.98 3.48 12.16
CA ASN A 139 17.07 2.65 10.98
C ASN A 139 15.71 2.01 10.65
N PRO A 140 15.36 1.88 9.36
CA PRO A 140 14.18 1.14 8.93
C PRO A 140 14.19 -0.29 9.46
N VAL A 141 13.01 -0.82 9.79
CA VAL A 141 12.83 -2.22 10.18
C VAL A 141 11.76 -2.84 9.31
N TYR A 142 12.04 -4.02 8.77
CA TYR A 142 11.11 -4.79 7.96
C TYR A 142 10.53 -5.93 8.79
N LEU A 143 9.23 -5.86 9.07
CA LEU A 143 8.52 -6.86 9.85
C LEU A 143 7.84 -7.83 8.89
N ARG A 144 8.37 -9.06 8.80
CA ARG A 144 7.78 -10.12 7.98
C ARG A 144 6.38 -10.42 8.48
N THR A 145 5.40 -10.29 7.60
CA THR A 145 3.98 -10.33 7.95
C THR A 145 3.28 -11.39 7.10
N PRO A 146 2.59 -12.37 7.70
CA PRO A 146 1.79 -13.32 6.96
C PRO A 146 0.63 -12.59 6.29
N LEU A 147 0.28 -13.00 5.08
CA LEU A 147 -0.84 -12.43 4.33
C LEU A 147 -2.10 -13.27 4.55
N LEU A 148 -3.23 -12.60 4.62
CA LEU A 148 -4.53 -13.24 4.64
C LEU A 148 -4.76 -13.98 3.33
N THR A 149 -5.41 -15.15 3.43
CA THR A 149 -5.93 -15.88 2.29
C THR A 149 -7.07 -15.12 1.63
N ASP A 150 -7.40 -15.47 0.38
CA ASP A 150 -8.56 -14.91 -0.31
C ASP A 150 -9.86 -15.13 0.48
N ARG A 151 -9.99 -16.29 1.12
CA ARG A 151 -11.15 -16.60 1.95
C ARG A 151 -11.27 -15.66 3.14
N GLU A 152 -10.20 -15.49 3.91
CA GLU A 152 -10.21 -14.59 5.08
C GLU A 152 -10.46 -13.14 4.66
N LEU A 153 -9.94 -12.73 3.50
CA LEU A 153 -10.18 -11.38 2.99
C LEU A 153 -11.63 -11.20 2.50
N VAL A 154 -12.21 -12.21 1.85
CA VAL A 154 -13.64 -12.23 1.48
C VAL A 154 -14.52 -12.13 2.72
N ASP A 155 -14.20 -12.86 3.79
CA ASP A 155 -14.95 -12.78 5.05
C ASP A 155 -14.91 -11.37 5.64
N LEU A 156 -13.76 -10.68 5.57
CA LEU A 156 -13.64 -9.27 5.99
C LEU A 156 -14.42 -8.31 5.08
N TYR A 157 -14.34 -8.50 3.77
CA TYR A 157 -15.04 -7.70 2.77
C TYR A 157 -16.56 -7.82 2.93
N ASP A 158 -17.07 -9.03 3.01
CA ASP A 158 -18.50 -9.31 3.14
C ASP A 158 -19.03 -8.77 4.49
N ARG A 159 -18.24 -8.88 5.57
CA ARG A 159 -18.57 -8.26 6.85
C ARG A 159 -18.61 -6.73 6.74
N TYR A 160 -17.65 -6.11 6.06
CA TYR A 160 -17.62 -4.66 5.85
C TYR A 160 -18.92 -4.19 5.17
N TRP A 161 -19.32 -4.85 4.08
CA TRP A 161 -20.54 -4.49 3.35
C TRP A 161 -21.82 -4.73 4.13
N LYS A 162 -21.89 -5.80 4.94
CA LYS A 162 -23.02 -6.01 5.85
C LYS A 162 -23.17 -4.87 6.85
N VAL A 163 -22.06 -4.46 7.48
CA VAL A 163 -22.06 -3.32 8.42
C VAL A 163 -22.45 -2.03 7.70
N ASN A 164 -21.93 -1.80 6.50
CA ASN A 164 -22.27 -0.63 5.69
C ASN A 164 -23.74 -0.62 5.26
N ALA A 165 -24.36 -1.79 5.12
CA ALA A 165 -25.80 -1.97 4.86
C ALA A 165 -26.68 -1.86 6.12
N GLY A 166 -26.12 -1.50 7.29
CA GLY A 166 -26.85 -1.27 8.53
C GLY A 166 -26.83 -2.41 9.54
N ALA A 167 -26.10 -3.51 9.27
CA ALA A 167 -25.91 -4.55 10.29
C ALA A 167 -25.11 -4.01 11.47
N THR A 168 -25.43 -4.47 12.69
CA THR A 168 -24.71 -4.07 13.90
C THR A 168 -23.24 -4.51 13.83
N ALA A 169 -22.32 -3.56 13.95
CA ALA A 169 -20.90 -3.84 14.04
C ALA A 169 -20.56 -4.50 15.38
N LEU A 170 -19.70 -5.52 15.34
CA LEU A 170 -19.10 -6.08 16.54
C LEU A 170 -18.09 -5.09 17.12
N PRO A 171 -17.91 -5.06 18.46
CA PRO A 171 -16.85 -4.27 19.07
C PRO A 171 -15.48 -4.68 18.56
N THR A 172 -14.56 -3.71 18.52
CA THR A 172 -13.14 -3.98 18.30
C THR A 172 -12.61 -4.92 19.38
N ARG A 173 -11.71 -5.83 19.00
CA ARG A 173 -10.96 -6.68 19.93
C ARG A 173 -9.75 -5.98 20.55
N GLU A 174 -9.43 -4.78 20.06
CA GLU A 174 -8.30 -3.97 20.48
C GLU A 174 -8.80 -2.78 21.30
N PRO A 175 -8.71 -2.79 22.64
CA PRO A 175 -9.26 -1.76 23.51
C PRO A 175 -8.69 -0.36 23.24
N ASP A 176 -7.44 -0.28 22.79
CA ASP A 176 -6.78 0.98 22.42
C ASP A 176 -7.47 1.69 21.24
N ASN A 177 -8.15 0.94 20.37
CA ASN A 177 -8.92 1.53 19.27
C ASN A 177 -10.13 2.30 19.81
N CYS A 178 -10.73 1.86 20.93
CA CYS A 178 -11.83 2.60 21.55
C CYS A 178 -11.38 3.96 22.12
N ARG A 179 -10.13 4.06 22.61
CA ARG A 179 -9.60 5.31 23.21
C ARG A 179 -9.44 6.44 22.19
N HIS A 180 -9.19 6.10 20.93
CA HIS A 180 -8.99 7.05 19.83
C HIS A 180 -10.15 7.01 18.83
N CYS A 181 -11.26 6.36 19.19
CA CYS A 181 -12.37 6.15 18.27
C CYS A 181 -13.16 7.46 18.08
N PRO A 182 -13.29 7.99 16.84
CA PRO A 182 -13.98 9.26 16.59
C PRO A 182 -15.49 9.20 16.89
N VAL A 183 -16.07 8.00 16.95
CA VAL A 183 -17.49 7.79 17.28
C VAL A 183 -17.72 7.30 18.72
N ALA A 184 -16.68 7.33 19.56
CA ALA A 184 -16.75 6.81 20.93
C ALA A 184 -17.88 7.42 21.77
N SER A 185 -18.17 8.72 21.59
CA SER A 185 -19.22 9.44 22.33
C SER A 185 -20.64 8.96 22.01
N ARG A 186 -20.84 8.31 20.86
CA ARG A 186 -22.13 7.77 20.41
C ARG A 186 -22.17 6.25 20.43
N CYS A 187 -21.11 5.61 20.93
CA CYS A 187 -20.98 4.16 20.98
C CYS A 187 -21.44 3.64 22.34
N SER A 188 -22.52 2.85 22.35
CA SER A 188 -23.06 2.21 23.55
C SER A 188 -22.09 1.22 24.23
N GLN A 189 -21.01 0.85 23.54
CA GLN A 189 -19.99 -0.09 24.01
C GLN A 189 -18.66 0.60 24.35
N SER A 190 -18.58 1.94 24.23
CA SER A 190 -17.36 2.68 24.54
C SER A 190 -17.09 2.65 26.06
N PRO A 191 -15.85 2.39 26.49
CA PRO A 191 -15.49 2.46 27.91
C PRO A 191 -15.64 3.88 28.48
N ALA A 192 -15.63 4.92 27.63
CA ALA A 192 -15.90 6.31 28.02
C ALA A 192 -17.40 6.60 28.26
N VAL A 193 -18.29 5.70 27.82
CA VAL A 193 -19.76 5.83 27.92
C VAL A 193 -20.33 4.88 28.97
N ARG A 194 -19.49 4.31 29.87
CA ARG A 194 -20.03 3.65 31.06
C ARG A 194 -20.83 4.69 31.86
N PRO A 195 -22.14 4.51 32.08
CA PRO A 195 -22.85 5.36 33.03
C PRO A 195 -22.15 5.22 34.39
N MET A 196 -22.03 6.33 35.12
CA MET A 196 -21.74 6.27 36.56
C MET A 196 -22.63 5.17 37.13
N ARG A 197 -22.01 4.10 37.67
CA ARG A 197 -22.78 3.12 38.44
C ARG A 197 -23.55 3.93 39.46
N ALA A 198 -24.89 3.82 39.43
CA ALA A 198 -25.72 4.37 40.47
C ALA A 198 -25.08 4.00 41.80
N VAL A 199 -24.71 5.03 42.57
CA VAL A 199 -24.33 4.88 43.97
C VAL A 199 -25.45 4.07 44.58
N ARG A 200 -25.13 2.86 45.04
CA ARG A 200 -26.09 2.08 45.82
C ARG A 200 -26.35 2.91 47.06
N ASP A 201 -27.58 3.40 47.22
CA ASP A 201 -28.09 3.84 48.51
C ASP A 201 -27.92 2.67 49.49
N SER A 202 -26.89 2.78 50.32
CA SER A 202 -26.77 2.02 51.55
C SER A 202 -27.53 2.79 52.62
N ARG A 203 -28.59 2.15 53.09
CA ARG A 203 -29.43 2.49 54.25
C ARG A 203 -28.62 2.88 55.47
#